data_AF-A0A497EA88-F1
#
_entry.id   AF-A0A497EA88-F1
#
_cell.length_a   1.000
_cell.length_b   1.000
_cell.length_c   1.000
_cell.angle_alpha   90.00
_cell.angle_beta   90.00
_cell.angle_gamma   90.00
#
_symmetry.space_group_name_H-M   'P 1'
#
loop_
_entity.id
_entity.type
_entity.pdbx_description
1 polymer ?
#
loop_
_entity_poly.entity_id
_entity_poly.type
_entity_poly.pdbx_seq_one_letter_code
_entity_poly.pdbx_strand_id
1 'polypeptide(L)'
;KKLEAYSQEAISEAFADELAAGTLSWKVLNTDEKANKHFVTDFELVTKAVVLVEYRDGKVVRFENLKDVWKLVGDKDVFVKYVEDSTRGFLGQG
;
A
#
# COMPACT_ATOMS: atom_id res chain seq x y z
N LYS A 1 -1.42 -14.49 2.59
CA LYS A 1 -0.08 -14.60 1.95
C LYS A 1 -0.07 -14.02 0.54
N LYS A 2 -0.99 -14.40 -0.36
CA LYS A 2 -1.04 -13.86 -1.74
C LYS A 2 -1.06 -12.33 -1.82
N LEU A 3 -1.96 -11.67 -1.09
CA LEU A 3 -2.10 -10.21 -1.12
C LEU A 3 -0.81 -9.45 -0.79
N GLU A 4 -0.15 -9.83 0.31
CA GLU A 4 1.14 -9.24 0.71
C GLU A 4 2.24 -9.53 -0.33
N ALA A 5 2.39 -10.78 -0.75
CA ALA A 5 3.42 -11.17 -1.69
C ALA A 5 3.28 -10.46 -3.04
N TYR A 6 2.06 -10.39 -3.58
CA TYR A 6 1.80 -9.73 -4.86
C TYR A 6 1.98 -8.21 -4.77
N SER A 7 1.62 -7.61 -3.64
CA SER A 7 1.82 -6.17 -3.43
C SER A 7 3.30 -5.83 -3.29
N GLN A 8 4.04 -6.62 -2.53
CA GLN A 8 5.48 -6.44 -2.38
C GLN A 8 6.19 -6.59 -3.73
N GLU A 9 5.79 -7.58 -4.54
CA GLU A 9 6.32 -7.76 -5.89
C GLU A 9 6.03 -6.54 -6.77
N ALA A 10 4.77 -6.11 -6.86
CA ALA A 10 4.37 -4.93 -7.62
C ALA A 10 5.19 -3.68 -7.25
N ILE A 11 5.38 -3.44 -5.94
CA ILE A 11 6.13 -2.28 -5.46
C ILE A 11 7.64 -2.43 -5.72
N SER A 12 8.21 -3.61 -5.44
CA SER A 12 9.65 -3.84 -5.58
C SER A 12 10.12 -3.85 -7.02
N GLU A 13 9.31 -4.34 -7.96
CA GLU A 13 9.69 -4.41 -9.38
C GLU A 13 9.50 -3.06 -10.08
N ALA A 14 8.41 -2.35 -9.78
CA ALA A 14 8.00 -1.17 -10.52
C ALA A 14 8.54 0.16 -9.97
N PHE A 15 8.95 0.19 -8.69
CA PHE A 15 9.35 1.40 -7.97
C PHE A 15 10.70 1.24 -7.24
N ALA A 16 11.60 0.44 -7.81
CA ALA A 16 12.92 0.22 -7.23
C ALA A 16 13.71 1.53 -7.03
N ASP A 17 13.53 2.50 -7.93
CA ASP A 17 14.21 3.80 -7.87
C ASP A 17 13.63 4.66 -6.73
N GLU A 18 12.31 4.72 -6.58
CA GLU A 18 11.62 5.47 -5.52
C GLU A 18 11.88 4.87 -4.14
N LEU A 19 11.99 3.54 -4.06
CA LEU A 19 12.43 2.84 -2.85
C LEU A 19 13.87 3.19 -2.51
N ALA A 20 14.77 3.24 -3.51
CA ALA A 20 16.17 3.61 -3.31
C ALA A 20 16.35 5.09 -2.94
N ALA A 21 15.53 5.97 -3.54
CA ALA A 21 15.51 7.41 -3.26
C ALA A 21 14.84 7.74 -1.91
N GLY A 22 14.10 6.80 -1.31
CA GLY A 22 13.37 6.98 -0.06
C GLY A 22 12.09 7.81 -0.21
N THR A 23 11.64 8.08 -1.43
CA THR A 23 10.36 8.75 -1.72
C THR A 23 9.18 7.79 -1.58
N LEU A 24 9.42 6.48 -1.71
CA LEU A 24 8.49 5.41 -1.39
C LEU A 24 9.07 4.50 -0.32
N SER A 25 8.22 3.92 0.54
CA SER A 25 8.64 2.94 1.55
C SER A 25 7.59 1.85 1.71
N TRP A 26 8.01 0.59 1.56
CA TRP A 26 7.16 -0.57 1.80
C TRP A 26 7.20 -0.97 3.28
N LYS A 27 6.02 -1.08 3.91
CA LYS A 27 5.88 -1.51 5.32
C LYS A 27 4.81 -2.58 5.45
N VAL A 28 5.19 -3.69 6.08
CA VAL A 28 4.24 -4.73 6.51
C VAL A 28 3.99 -4.55 8.00
N LEU A 29 2.74 -4.21 8.35
CA LEU A 29 2.34 -3.93 9.73
C LEU A 29 1.35 -4.98 10.21
N ASN A 30 1.57 -5.51 11.41
CA ASN A 30 0.58 -6.35 12.07
C ASN A 30 -0.36 -5.47 12.91
N THR A 31 -1.59 -5.29 12.45
CA THR A 31 -2.61 -4.47 13.11
C THR A 31 -3.16 -5.08 14.40
N ASP A 32 -2.84 -6.34 14.72
CA ASP A 32 -3.20 -6.95 16.01
C ASP A 32 -2.35 -6.38 17.17
N GLU A 33 -1.13 -5.95 16.87
CA GLU A 33 -0.25 -5.34 17.87
C GLU A 33 -0.80 -4.00 18.35
N LYS A 34 -0.77 -3.77 19.67
CA LYS A 34 -1.27 -2.54 20.30
C LYS A 34 -0.73 -1.28 19.64
N ALA A 35 0.55 -1.28 19.25
CA ALA A 35 1.19 -0.14 18.59
C ALA A 35 0.55 0.22 17.24
N ASN A 36 0.01 -0.76 16.52
CA ASN A 36 -0.53 -0.62 15.17
C ASN A 36 -2.07 -0.61 15.12
N LYS A 37 -2.75 -0.89 16.24
CA LYS A 37 -4.23 -0.93 16.29
C LYS A 37 -4.88 0.38 15.82
N HIS A 38 -4.22 1.51 16.02
CA HIS A 38 -4.75 2.81 15.58
C HIS A 38 -4.94 2.89 14.06
N PHE A 39 -4.12 2.20 13.26
CA PHE A 39 -4.25 2.18 11.79
C PHE A 39 -5.56 1.57 11.30
N VAL A 40 -6.17 0.69 12.10
CA VAL A 40 -7.49 0.11 11.79
C VAL A 40 -8.56 1.21 11.79
N THR A 41 -8.48 2.14 12.74
CA THR A 41 -9.39 3.28 12.81
C THR A 41 -8.99 4.39 11.85
N ASP A 42 -7.69 4.70 11.74
CA ASP A 42 -7.15 5.78 10.91
C ASP A 42 -7.42 5.58 9.41
N PHE A 43 -7.33 4.33 8.95
CA PHE A 43 -7.53 3.97 7.54
C PHE A 43 -8.80 3.15 7.28
N GLU A 44 -9.70 3.08 8.28
CA GLU A 44 -10.99 2.37 8.21
C GLU A 44 -10.84 0.92 7.72
N LEU A 45 -9.88 0.19 8.27
CA LEU A 45 -9.56 -1.17 7.86
C LEU A 45 -10.52 -2.17 8.49
N VAL A 46 -11.17 -2.97 7.65
CA VAL A 46 -12.05 -4.06 8.11
C VAL A 46 -11.42 -5.44 7.98
N THR A 47 -10.31 -5.54 7.22
CA THR A 47 -9.58 -6.78 6.94
C THR A 47 -8.15 -6.45 6.48
N LYS A 48 -7.38 -7.44 5.99
CA LYS A 48 -6.09 -7.19 5.34
C LYS A 48 -6.26 -6.19 4.21
N ALA A 49 -5.42 -5.18 4.16
CA ALA A 49 -5.53 -4.10 3.17
C ALA A 49 -4.14 -3.70 2.69
N VAL A 50 -4.12 -3.08 1.51
CA VAL A 50 -2.98 -2.34 1.00
C VAL A 50 -3.41 -0.88 1.02
N VAL A 51 -2.66 -0.05 1.73
CA VAL A 51 -2.98 1.38 1.90
C VAL A 51 -1.77 2.18 1.44
N LEU A 52 -2.01 3.12 0.54
CA LEU A 52 -1.03 4.13 0.16
C LEU A 52 -1.19 5.31 1.12
N VAL A 53 -0.09 5.76 1.72
CA VAL A 53 -0.12 6.81 2.75
C VAL A 53 0.98 7.82 2.45
N GLU A 54 0.59 9.09 2.37
CA GLU A 54 1.52 10.21 2.25
C GLU A 54 1.71 10.84 3.63
N TYR A 55 2.97 10.86 4.07
CA TYR A 55 3.38 11.56 5.28
C TYR A 55 4.09 12.87 4.91
N ARG A 56 3.64 14.00 5.48
CA ARG A 56 4.38 15.26 5.48
C ARG A 56 4.56 15.71 6.93
N ASP A 57 5.81 16.02 7.30
CA ASP A 57 6.17 16.43 8.67
C ASP A 57 5.66 15.45 9.76
N GLY A 58 5.74 14.14 9.47
CA GLY A 58 5.30 13.09 10.39
C GLY A 58 3.79 12.93 10.53
N LYS A 59 2.98 13.66 9.75
CA LYS A 59 1.51 13.56 9.75
C LYS A 59 1.01 12.97 8.43
N VAL A 60 -0.03 12.15 8.52
CA VAL A 60 -0.75 11.69 7.33
C VAL A 60 -1.49 12.89 6.73
N VAL A 61 -1.13 13.26 5.51
CA VAL A 61 -1.83 14.32 4.77
C VAL A 61 -2.80 13.76 3.74
N ARG A 62 -2.59 12.51 3.34
CA ARG A 62 -3.39 11.82 2.34
C ARG A 62 -3.19 10.32 2.50
N PHE A 63 -4.26 9.56 2.28
CA PHE A 63 -4.18 8.10 2.17
C PHE A 63 -5.20 7.58 1.16
N GLU A 64 -4.94 6.40 0.63
CA GLU A 64 -5.85 5.68 -0.26
C GLU A 64 -5.85 4.20 0.08
N ASN A 65 -7.04 3.66 0.34
CA ASN A 65 -7.23 2.23 0.58
C ASN A 65 -7.55 1.55 -0.76
N LEU A 66 -6.67 0.65 -1.20
CA LEU A 66 -6.81 -0.09 -2.45
C LEU A 66 -7.81 -1.23 -2.28
N LYS A 67 -9.11 -0.92 -2.21
CA LYS A 67 -10.16 -1.89 -1.87
C LYS A 67 -10.32 -3.00 -2.92
N ASP A 68 -9.99 -2.74 -4.18
CA ASP A 68 -10.14 -3.70 -5.27
C ASP A 68 -9.10 -4.83 -5.26
N VAL A 69 -8.04 -4.72 -4.43
CA VAL A 69 -7.07 -5.81 -4.24
C VAL A 69 -7.73 -7.15 -3.91
N TRP A 70 -8.85 -7.15 -3.17
CA TRP A 70 -9.59 -8.36 -2.83
C TRP A 70 -10.31 -8.99 -4.01
N LYS A 71 -10.79 -8.16 -4.95
CA LYS A 71 -11.43 -8.64 -6.17
C LYS A 71 -10.40 -9.17 -7.15
N LEU A 72 -9.19 -8.59 -7.15
CA LEU A 72 -8.14 -8.86 -8.12
C LEU A 72 -7.15 -9.94 -7.66
N VAL A 73 -7.09 -10.30 -6.36
CA VAL A 73 -6.09 -11.27 -5.83
C VAL A 73 -6.16 -12.67 -6.46
N GLY A 74 -7.27 -13.00 -7.13
CA GLY A 74 -7.41 -14.22 -7.92
C GLY A 74 -6.55 -14.25 -9.18
N ASP A 75 -6.23 -13.07 -9.73
CA ASP A 75 -5.49 -12.89 -10.98
C ASP A 75 -4.26 -12.01 -10.73
N LYS A 76 -3.08 -12.65 -10.73
CA LYS A 76 -1.84 -12.01 -10.26
C LYS A 76 -1.45 -10.82 -11.14
N ASP A 77 -1.54 -10.96 -12.46
CA ASP A 77 -1.14 -9.91 -13.41
C ASP A 77 -2.00 -8.66 -13.24
N VAL A 78 -3.33 -8.86 -13.18
CA VAL A 78 -4.28 -7.75 -12.98
C VAL A 78 -4.08 -7.10 -11.61
N PHE A 79 -3.82 -7.90 -10.57
CA PHE A 79 -3.53 -7.38 -9.24
C PHE A 79 -2.28 -6.50 -9.22
N VAL A 80 -1.17 -7.01 -9.76
CA VAL A 80 0.13 -6.31 -9.77
C VAL A 80 -0.03 -5.00 -10.52
N LYS A 81 -0.61 -5.04 -11.72
CA LYS A 81 -0.86 -3.85 -12.53
C LYS A 81 -1.73 -2.82 -11.82
N TYR A 82 -2.76 -3.25 -11.10
CA TYR A 82 -3.63 -2.34 -10.34
C TYR A 82 -2.88 -1.64 -9.20
N VAL A 83 -2.05 -2.37 -8.45
CA VAL A 83 -1.24 -1.78 -7.37
C VAL A 83 -0.22 -0.80 -7.95
N GLU A 84 0.42 -1.14 -9.05
CA GLU A 84 1.34 -0.24 -9.75
C GLU A 84 0.65 1.04 -10.23
N ASP A 85 -0.46 0.92 -10.96
CA ASP A 85 -1.18 2.08 -11.49
C ASP A 85 -1.67 3.00 -10.38
N SER A 86 -2.25 2.41 -9.33
CA SER A 86 -2.71 3.16 -8.16
C SER A 86 -1.54 3.87 -7.46
N THR A 87 -0.38 3.21 -7.33
CA THR A 87 0.81 3.80 -6.69
C THR A 87 1.41 4.92 -7.55
N ARG A 88 1.52 4.74 -8.88
CA ARG A 88 1.98 5.81 -9.80
C ARG A 88 1.05 7.01 -9.76
N GLY A 89 -0.25 6.76 -9.85
CA GLY A 89 -1.27 7.79 -9.71
C GLY A 89 -1.17 8.48 -8.34
N PHE A 90 -0.86 7.73 -7.29
CA PHE A 90 -0.75 8.28 -5.95
C PHE A 90 0.44 9.25 -5.84
N LEU A 91 1.62 8.82 -6.29
CA LEU A 91 2.85 9.61 -6.31
C LEU A 91 2.77 10.84 -7.21
N GLY A 92 2.10 10.75 -8.36
CA GLY A 92 1.97 11.86 -9.31
C GLY A 92 1.00 12.98 -8.89
N GLN A 93 0.22 12.77 -7.83
CA GLN A 93 -0.73 13.76 -7.28
C GLN A 93 -0.14 14.62 -6.14
N GLY A 94 1.16 14.45 -5.83
CA GLY A 94 1.85 15.07 -4.69
C GLY A 94 2.57 16.39 -4.99
#